data_AF-A0A2D5KBB7-F1
#
_entry.id   AF-A0A2D5KBB7-F1
#
_cell.length_a   1.000
_cell.length_b   1.000
_cell.length_c   1.000
_cell.angle_alpha   90.00
_cell.angle_beta   90.00
_cell.angle_gamma   90.00
#
_symmetry.space_group_name_H-M   'P 1'
#
loop_
_entity.id
_entity.type
_entity.pdbx_description
1 polymer ?
#
loop_
_entity_poly.entity_id
_entity_poly.type
_entity_poly.pdbx_seq_one_letter_code
_entity_poly.pdbx_strand_id
1 'polypeptide(L)'
;MTLAGTNEAEFNEIIESKFGKILNGKRIWRDENYSVEISVDQTIETDDYNILIEIDSGNYAKLIVGQYILLNELLNSSNKKTVFIVVHFYNRNAKKTYNPERTSRNLNLVNDKLLLNKGIPFLIFNYNTFIDFINPINSISELNHKINDILI
;
A
#
# COMPACT_ATOMS: atom_id res chain seq x y z
N MET A 1 23.54 -3.09 -3.03
CA MET A 1 22.10 -2.78 -2.96
C MET A 1 21.43 -3.92 -2.22
N THR A 2 20.54 -3.64 -1.26
CA THR A 2 19.82 -4.68 -0.50
C THR A 2 18.67 -5.24 -1.34
N LEU A 3 18.19 -6.45 -1.04
CA LEU A 3 17.03 -7.04 -1.71
C LEU A 3 15.80 -6.12 -1.66
N ALA A 4 15.59 -5.45 -0.51
CA ALA A 4 14.53 -4.46 -0.34
C ALA A 4 14.69 -3.28 -1.30
N GLY A 5 15.89 -2.69 -1.39
CA GLY A 5 16.14 -1.59 -2.33
C GLY A 5 15.99 -1.98 -3.80
N THR A 6 16.30 -3.23 -4.17
CA THR A 6 16.06 -3.74 -5.53
C THR A 6 14.56 -3.89 -5.82
N ASN A 7 13.78 -4.38 -4.86
CA ASN A 7 12.32 -4.52 -5.02
C ASN A 7 11.63 -3.15 -5.12
N GLU A 8 12.05 -2.17 -4.33
CA GLU A 8 11.55 -0.80 -4.44
C GLU A 8 11.89 -0.17 -5.79
N ALA A 9 13.13 -0.31 -6.27
CA ALA A 9 13.53 0.19 -7.58
C ALA A 9 12.68 -0.41 -8.71
N GLU A 10 12.38 -1.71 -8.64
CA GLU A 10 11.55 -2.40 -9.63
C GLU A 10 10.08 -1.97 -9.56
N PHE A 11 9.53 -1.82 -8.35
CA PHE A 11 8.19 -1.24 -8.17
C PHE A 11 8.09 0.14 -8.83
N ASN A 12 9.11 0.99 -8.61
CA ASN A 12 9.16 2.32 -9.18
C ASN A 12 9.19 2.27 -10.70
N GLU A 13 10.02 1.40 -11.29
CA GLU A 13 10.09 1.21 -12.75
C GLU A 13 8.74 0.77 -13.35
N ILE A 14 8.02 -0.16 -12.70
CA ILE A 14 6.71 -0.63 -13.15
C ILE A 14 5.69 0.51 -13.19
N ILE A 15 5.64 1.34 -12.15
CA ILE A 15 4.70 2.46 -12.07
C ILE A 15 5.11 3.58 -13.04
N GLU A 16 6.38 3.97 -13.05
CA GLU A 16 6.85 5.11 -13.85
C GLU A 16 6.82 4.83 -15.35
N SER A 17 7.06 3.58 -15.77
CA SER A 17 6.93 3.19 -17.18
C SER A 17 5.49 3.32 -17.71
N LYS A 18 4.49 3.23 -16.83
CA LYS A 18 3.06 3.33 -17.19
C LYS A 18 2.50 4.74 -17.07
N PHE A 19 2.85 5.44 -16.00
CA PHE A 19 2.18 6.69 -15.64
C PHE A 19 3.13 7.91 -15.62
N GLY A 20 4.42 7.70 -15.90
CA GLY A 20 5.45 8.72 -15.71
C GLY A 20 5.79 8.93 -14.24
N LYS A 21 6.48 10.04 -13.94
CA LYS A 21 6.97 10.36 -12.58
C LYS A 21 5.85 10.83 -11.65
N ILE A 22 5.03 9.89 -11.20
CA ILE A 22 3.88 10.13 -10.30
C ILE A 22 4.15 9.73 -8.85
N LEU A 23 5.27 9.04 -8.61
CA LEU A 23 5.68 8.60 -7.29
C LEU A 23 6.31 9.75 -6.52
N ASN A 24 5.76 10.05 -5.34
CA ASN A 24 6.18 11.16 -4.51
C ASN A 24 7.17 10.74 -3.40
N GLY A 25 7.61 9.48 -3.38
CA GLY A 25 8.53 8.97 -2.37
C GLY A 25 7.89 8.69 -1.02
N LYS A 26 8.77 8.40 -0.05
CA LYS A 26 8.43 8.10 1.33
C LYS A 26 7.68 9.24 1.99
N ARG A 27 6.57 8.92 2.65
CA ARG A 27 5.81 9.86 3.49
C ARG A 27 5.82 9.40 4.94
N ILE A 28 5.98 10.36 5.86
CA ILE A 28 6.11 10.12 7.30
C ILE A 28 5.05 10.93 8.04
N TRP A 29 4.38 10.29 9.00
CA TRP A 29 3.48 10.93 9.96
C TRP A 29 4.05 10.77 11.36
N ARG A 30 3.93 11.83 12.16
CA ARG A 30 4.56 11.92 13.49
C ARG A 30 3.58 12.40 14.53
N ASP A 31 3.71 11.85 15.73
CA ASP A 31 3.20 12.44 16.95
C ASP A 31 4.39 12.87 17.82
N GLU A 32 4.55 14.18 17.95
CA GLU A 32 5.65 14.80 18.72
C GLU A 32 5.48 14.62 20.23
N ASN A 33 4.25 14.46 20.73
CA ASN A 33 4.00 14.27 22.16
C ASN A 33 4.46 12.90 22.64
N TYR A 34 4.28 11.87 21.80
CA TYR A 34 4.68 10.50 22.10
C TYR A 34 6.02 10.09 21.47
N SER A 35 6.64 10.97 20.66
CA SER A 35 7.86 10.67 19.89
C SER A 35 7.72 9.41 19.02
N VAL A 36 6.55 9.25 18.37
CA VAL A 36 6.25 8.10 17.51
C VAL A 36 6.12 8.57 16.06
N GLU A 37 6.68 7.79 15.13
CA GLU A 37 6.48 8.01 13.70
C GLU A 37 6.09 6.72 12.97
N ILE A 38 5.36 6.89 11.87
CA ILE A 38 5.06 5.84 10.92
C ILE A 38 5.25 6.35 9.49
N SER A 39 5.60 5.45 8.58
CA SER A 39 5.82 5.80 7.19
C SER A 39 5.31 4.75 6.22
N VAL A 40 5.23 5.14 4.95
CA VAL A 40 5.05 4.24 3.80
C VAL A 40 6.18 4.51 2.80
N ASP A 41 6.56 3.50 2.02
CA ASP A 41 7.69 3.60 1.06
C ASP A 41 7.41 4.60 -0.06
N GLN A 42 6.19 4.61 -0.60
CA GLN A 42 5.80 5.44 -1.71
C GLN A 42 4.41 6.05 -1.52
N THR A 43 4.16 7.17 -2.20
CA THR A 43 2.84 7.78 -2.28
C THR A 43 2.53 8.22 -3.71
N ILE A 44 1.25 8.14 -4.07
CA ILE A 44 0.71 8.71 -5.31
C ILE A 44 -0.45 9.61 -4.92
N GLU A 45 -0.41 10.86 -5.37
CA GLU A 45 -1.53 11.79 -5.21
C GLU A 45 -2.23 11.95 -6.56
N THR A 46 -3.51 11.59 -6.62
CA THR A 46 -4.38 11.80 -7.78
C THR A 46 -5.45 12.83 -7.44
N ASP A 47 -6.33 13.18 -8.37
CA ASP A 47 -7.42 14.12 -8.08
C ASP A 47 -8.37 13.57 -6.99
N ASP A 48 -8.60 12.26 -6.98
CA ASP A 48 -9.56 11.59 -6.09
C ASP A 48 -8.91 10.96 -4.85
N TYR A 49 -7.68 10.47 -5.00
CA TYR A 49 -7.05 9.60 -4.01
C TYR A 49 -5.69 10.10 -3.52
N ASN A 50 -5.43 9.85 -2.24
CA ASN A 50 -4.11 9.75 -1.65
C ASN A 50 -3.78 8.27 -1.48
N ILE A 51 -2.97 7.72 -2.38
CA ILE A 51 -2.57 6.31 -2.38
C ILE A 51 -1.28 6.17 -1.57
N LEU A 52 -1.34 5.40 -0.50
CA LEU A 52 -0.22 5.13 0.40
C LEU A 52 0.29 3.72 0.13
N ILE A 53 1.57 3.54 -0.18
CA ILE A 53 2.09 2.29 -0.71
C ILE A 53 3.22 1.75 0.15
N GLU A 54 3.07 0.50 0.59
CA GLU A 54 4.09 -0.28 1.29
C GLU A 54 4.59 -1.44 0.41
N ILE A 55 5.91 -1.54 0.25
CA ILE A 55 6.59 -2.54 -0.58
C ILE A 55 7.22 -3.59 0.34
N ASP A 56 6.42 -4.58 0.75
CA ASP A 56 6.87 -5.61 1.68
C ASP A 56 7.76 -6.64 0.98
N SER A 57 9.06 -6.50 1.17
CA SER A 57 10.08 -7.43 0.69
C SER A 57 10.23 -8.69 1.55
N GLY A 58 9.59 -8.74 2.72
CA GLY A 58 9.65 -9.85 3.66
C GLY A 58 8.31 -10.58 3.85
N ASN A 59 8.27 -11.44 4.86
CA ASN A 59 7.04 -12.13 5.27
C ASN A 59 6.41 -11.41 6.47
N TYR A 60 6.19 -10.09 6.33
CA TYR A 60 5.97 -9.19 7.46
C TYR A 60 4.51 -8.82 7.71
N ALA A 61 3.57 -9.72 7.37
CA ALA A 61 2.13 -9.54 7.61
C ALA A 61 1.73 -9.01 8.99
N LYS A 62 2.49 -9.35 10.05
CA LYS A 62 2.26 -8.87 11.42
C LYS A 62 2.77 -7.44 11.66
N LEU A 63 3.88 -7.05 11.03
CA LEU A 63 4.38 -5.68 11.11
C LEU A 63 3.48 -4.73 10.32
N ILE A 64 2.99 -5.18 9.15
CA ILE A 64 2.00 -4.46 8.35
C ILE A 64 0.74 -4.13 9.16
N VAL A 65 0.31 -5.02 10.06
CA VAL A 65 -0.81 -4.75 10.97
C VAL A 65 -0.49 -3.60 11.93
N GLY A 66 0.70 -3.60 12.55
CA GLY A 66 1.14 -2.52 13.43
C GLY A 66 1.23 -1.19 12.69
N GLN A 67 1.78 -1.20 11.48
CA GLN A 67 1.84 -0.04 10.60
C GLN A 67 0.44 0.47 10.25
N TYR A 68 -0.49 -0.42 9.88
CA TYR A 68 -1.86 -0.05 9.57
C TYR A 68 -2.55 0.62 10.76
N ILE A 69 -2.39 0.09 11.98
CA ILE A 69 -2.96 0.68 13.19
C ILE A 69 -2.39 2.08 13.45
N LEU A 70 -1.05 2.22 13.46
CA LEU A 70 -0.41 3.52 13.67
C LEU A 70 -0.73 4.52 12.57
N LEU A 71 -0.84 4.06 11.32
CA LEU A 71 -1.22 4.91 10.19
C LEU A 71 -2.64 5.46 10.37
N ASN A 72 -3.59 4.65 10.84
CA ASN A 72 -4.95 5.12 11.11
C ASN A 72 -5.02 6.11 12.28
N GLU A 73 -4.14 5.97 13.28
CA GLU A 73 -4.08 6.89 14.42
C GLU A 73 -3.42 8.23 14.05
N LEU A 74 -2.34 8.19 13.27
CA LEU A 74 -1.51 9.36 12.97
C LEU A 74 -1.89 10.10 11.68
N LEU A 75 -2.69 9.48 10.81
CA LEU A 75 -3.14 10.11 9.58
C LEU A 75 -4.16 11.21 9.90
N ASN A 76 -3.73 12.46 9.77
CA ASN A 76 -4.64 13.60 9.80
C ASN A 76 -5.61 13.55 8.60
N SER A 77 -6.87 13.90 8.86
CA SER A 77 -7.92 13.96 7.83
C SER A 77 -7.47 14.78 6.63
N SER A 78 -7.53 14.17 5.44
CA SER A 78 -7.25 14.82 4.16
C SER A 78 -8.57 15.07 3.42
N ASN A 79 -8.61 16.08 2.54
CA ASN A 79 -9.78 16.35 1.70
C ASN A 79 -9.97 15.28 0.59
N LYS A 80 -8.98 14.42 0.36
CA LYS A 80 -9.02 13.33 -0.63
C LYS A 80 -9.27 11.98 0.06
N LYS A 81 -9.80 11.02 -0.69
CA LYS A 81 -9.96 9.65 -0.20
C LYS A 81 -8.59 9.02 -0.03
N THR A 82 -8.30 8.41 1.11
CA THR A 82 -7.03 7.70 1.30
C THR A 82 -7.23 6.21 1.08
N VAL A 83 -6.27 5.56 0.39
CA VAL A 83 -6.21 4.10 0.28
C VAL A 83 -4.80 3.62 0.63
N PHE A 84 -4.72 2.52 1.37
CA PHE A 84 -3.46 1.87 1.70
C PHE A 84 -3.23 0.62 0.85
N ILE A 85 -2.17 0.60 0.05
CA ILE A 85 -1.81 -0.51 -0.83
C ILE A 85 -0.56 -1.20 -0.29
N VAL A 86 -0.62 -2.52 -0.13
CA VAL A 86 0.56 -3.33 0.22
C VAL A 86 0.89 -4.25 -0.96
N VAL A 87 2.13 -4.23 -1.41
CA VAL A 87 2.63 -5.13 -2.46
C VAL A 87 3.73 -6.02 -1.89
N HIS A 88 3.42 -7.30 -1.69
CA HIS A 88 4.37 -8.28 -1.20
C HIS A 88 5.28 -8.80 -2.32
N PHE A 89 6.56 -8.48 -2.25
CA PHE A 89 7.61 -8.97 -3.15
C PHE A 89 8.26 -10.29 -2.68
N TYR A 90 7.97 -10.71 -1.45
CA TYR A 90 8.52 -11.94 -0.87
C TYR A 90 8.18 -13.20 -1.68
N ASN A 91 9.21 -14.00 -1.96
CA ASN A 91 9.10 -15.27 -2.70
C ASN A 91 8.42 -15.16 -4.08
N ARG A 92 8.49 -14.00 -4.76
CA ARG A 92 7.90 -13.81 -6.09
C ARG A 92 8.36 -14.80 -7.16
N ASN A 93 9.60 -15.28 -7.06
CA ASN A 93 10.19 -16.27 -7.98
C ASN A 93 10.11 -17.71 -7.46
N ALA A 94 9.47 -17.93 -6.31
CA ALA A 94 9.35 -19.27 -5.74
C ALA A 94 8.15 -20.02 -6.36
N LYS A 95 8.17 -21.35 -6.28
CA LYS A 95 7.02 -22.20 -6.66
C LYS A 95 5.74 -21.84 -5.90
N LYS A 96 5.87 -21.22 -4.73
CA LYS A 96 4.78 -20.72 -3.91
C LYS A 96 5.07 -19.27 -3.53
N THR A 97 4.37 -18.36 -4.18
CA THR A 97 4.42 -16.93 -3.87
C THR A 97 3.73 -16.62 -2.54
N TYR A 98 3.97 -15.43 -2.01
CA TYR A 98 3.26 -14.97 -0.82
C TYR A 98 1.74 -14.97 -1.04
N ASN A 99 0.98 -15.39 -0.03
CA ASN A 99 -0.48 -15.36 -0.06
C ASN A 99 -1.00 -14.06 0.58
N PRO A 100 -1.47 -13.08 -0.21
CA PRO A 100 -1.95 -11.79 0.29
C PRO A 100 -3.16 -11.91 1.24
N GLU A 101 -3.94 -13.00 1.14
CA GLU A 101 -5.07 -13.28 2.04
C GLU A 101 -4.68 -13.26 3.52
N ARG A 102 -3.44 -13.64 3.85
CA ARG A 102 -2.98 -13.62 5.23
C ARG A 102 -2.93 -12.20 5.80
N THR A 103 -2.43 -11.24 5.01
CA THR A 103 -2.41 -9.83 5.42
C THR A 103 -3.84 -9.28 5.43
N SER A 104 -4.62 -9.55 4.37
CA SER A 104 -6.02 -9.11 4.25
C SER A 104 -6.87 -9.53 5.46
N ARG A 105 -6.80 -10.80 5.89
CA ARG A 105 -7.54 -11.29 7.07
C ARG A 105 -7.16 -10.58 8.36
N ASN A 106 -5.89 -10.27 8.56
CA ASN A 106 -5.44 -9.56 9.75
C ASN A 106 -5.95 -8.11 9.75
N LEU A 107 -5.83 -7.42 8.61
CA LEU A 107 -6.28 -6.04 8.48
C LEU A 107 -7.81 -5.94 8.60
N ASN A 108 -8.55 -6.89 8.01
CA ASN A 108 -10.01 -6.98 8.17
C ASN A 108 -10.41 -7.17 9.63
N LEU A 109 -9.75 -8.08 10.36
CA LEU A 109 -10.02 -8.28 11.79
C LEU A 109 -9.77 -7.01 12.60
N VAL A 110 -8.66 -6.32 12.35
CA VAL A 110 -8.31 -5.07 13.04
C VAL A 110 -9.29 -3.95 12.68
N ASN A 111 -9.65 -3.82 11.41
CA ASN A 111 -10.62 -2.82 10.98
C ASN A 111 -11.98 -3.06 11.64
N ASP A 112 -12.46 -4.30 11.66
CA ASP A 112 -13.73 -4.67 12.31
C ASP A 112 -13.69 -4.46 13.83
N LYS A 113 -12.67 -5.00 14.51
CA LYS A 113 -12.65 -5.10 15.98
C LYS A 113 -12.05 -3.88 16.69
N LEU A 114 -11.09 -3.20 16.08
CA LEU A 114 -10.37 -2.10 16.73
C LEU A 114 -10.75 -0.74 16.14
N LEU A 115 -10.86 -0.66 14.80
CA LEU A 115 -11.17 0.60 14.11
C LEU A 115 -12.66 0.79 13.82
N LEU A 116 -13.51 -0.16 14.22
CA LEU A 116 -14.98 -0.12 14.09
C LEU A 116 -15.44 0.17 12.65
N ASN A 117 -14.77 -0.46 11.68
CA ASN A 117 -14.99 -0.28 10.23
C ASN A 117 -14.75 1.16 9.74
N LYS A 118 -13.95 1.96 10.46
CA LYS A 118 -13.54 3.32 10.08
C LYS A 118 -12.09 3.40 9.64
N GLY A 119 -11.40 2.26 9.55
CA GLY A 119 -10.03 2.23 9.09
C GLY A 119 -9.91 2.62 7.61
N ILE A 120 -8.75 3.14 7.23
CA ILE A 120 -8.39 3.47 5.84
C ILE A 120 -8.64 2.22 4.98
N PRO A 121 -9.38 2.33 3.87
CA PRO A 121 -9.54 1.26 2.90
C PRO A 121 -8.20 0.72 2.42
N PHE A 122 -8.07 -0.58 2.19
CA PHE A 122 -6.80 -1.18 1.80
C PHE A 122 -6.93 -2.20 0.66
N LEU A 123 -5.84 -2.34 -0.12
CA LEU A 123 -5.67 -3.35 -1.15
C LEU A 123 -4.36 -4.10 -0.91
N ILE A 124 -4.39 -5.43 -0.95
CA ILE A 124 -3.21 -6.26 -0.69
C ILE A 124 -2.94 -7.14 -1.90
N PHE A 125 -1.71 -7.05 -2.40
CA PHE A 125 -1.24 -7.84 -3.53
C PHE A 125 0.02 -8.62 -3.15
N ASN A 126 0.23 -9.76 -3.79
CA ASN A 126 1.61 -10.19 -4.08
C ASN A 126 2.07 -9.58 -5.42
N TYR A 127 3.36 -9.67 -5.70
CA TYR A 127 3.96 -9.15 -6.94
C TYR A 127 3.16 -9.52 -8.20
N ASN A 128 2.84 -10.80 -8.43
CA ASN A 128 2.13 -11.23 -9.63
C ASN A 128 0.72 -10.62 -9.73
N THR A 129 -0.05 -10.67 -8.63
CA THR A 129 -1.41 -10.08 -8.60
C THR A 129 -1.39 -8.56 -8.75
N PHE A 130 -0.32 -7.89 -8.33
CA PHE A 130 -0.13 -6.47 -8.56
C PHE A 130 0.15 -6.17 -10.04
N ILE A 131 1.01 -6.97 -10.68
CA ILE A 131 1.26 -6.88 -12.12
C ILE A 131 -0.05 -7.09 -12.90
N ASP A 132 -0.84 -8.11 -12.56
CA ASP A 132 -2.13 -8.37 -13.20
C ASP A 132 -3.13 -7.22 -13.00
N PHE A 133 -3.10 -6.58 -11.83
CA PHE A 133 -3.92 -5.42 -11.51
C PHE A 133 -3.52 -4.18 -12.34
N ILE A 134 -2.22 -3.89 -12.45
CA ILE A 134 -1.72 -2.64 -13.04
C ILE A 134 -1.54 -2.72 -14.57
N ASN A 135 -1.31 -3.91 -15.13
CA ASN A 135 -1.09 -4.12 -16.55
C ASN A 135 -2.19 -3.57 -17.47
N PRO A 136 -3.49 -3.79 -17.21
CA PRO A 136 -4.55 -3.28 -18.06
C PRO A 136 -4.80 -1.77 -17.91
N ILE A 137 -4.18 -1.12 -16.91
CA ILE A 137 -4.38 0.29 -16.59
C ILE A 137 -3.35 1.13 -17.36
N ASN A 138 -3.84 2.11 -18.12
CA ASN A 138 -3.04 2.97 -19.01
C ASN A 138 -3.11 4.46 -18.64
N SER A 139 -3.91 4.84 -17.64
CA SER A 139 -4.00 6.21 -17.16
C SER A 139 -4.30 6.29 -15.66
N ILE A 140 -4.03 7.45 -15.05
CA ILE A 140 -4.37 7.74 -13.66
C ILE A 140 -5.89 7.69 -13.42
N SER A 141 -6.68 8.14 -14.40
CA SER A 141 -8.15 8.06 -14.31
C SER A 141 -8.63 6.61 -14.25
N GLU A 142 -8.06 5.71 -15.07
CA GLU A 142 -8.36 4.28 -15.00
C GLU A 142 -7.91 3.65 -13.67
N LEU A 143 -6.77 4.09 -13.11
CA LEU A 143 -6.32 3.65 -11.79
C LEU A 143 -7.33 4.04 -10.70
N ASN A 144 -7.80 5.29 -10.70
CA ASN A 144 -8.81 5.76 -9.76
C ASN A 144 -10.11 4.97 -9.87
N HIS A 145 -10.59 4.74 -11.11
CA HIS A 145 -11.77 3.92 -11.35
C HIS A 145 -11.60 2.49 -10.82
N LYS A 146 -10.46 1.86 -11.11
CA LYS A 146 -10.21 0.47 -10.67
C LYS A 146 -10.12 0.33 -9.16
N ILE A 147 -9.51 1.31 -8.48
CA ILE A 147 -9.49 1.37 -7.01
C ILE A 147 -10.91 1.51 -6.47
N ASN A 148 -11.70 2.41 -7.06
CA ASN A 148 -13.08 2.65 -6.65
C ASN A 148 -13.96 1.39 -6.79
N ASP A 149 -13.83 0.65 -7.89
CA ASP A 149 -14.61 -0.57 -8.17
C ASP A 149 -14.33 -1.72 -7.18
N ILE A 150 -13.16 -1.72 -6.53
CA ILE A 150 -12.80 -2.78 -5.56
C ILE A 150 -13.23 -2.41 -4.14
N LEU A 151 -13.26 -1.11 -3.83
CA LEU A 151 -13.50 -0.61 -2.47
C LEU A 151 -14.97 -0.25 -2.19
N ILE A 152 -15.83 -0.23 -3.21
CA ILE A 152 -17.29 -0.03 -3.11
C ILE A 152 -18.00 -1.37 -3.36
#